data_AF-A0A804LZ66-F1
#
_entry.id   AF-A0A804LZ66-F1
#
_cell.length_a   1.000
_cell.length_b   1.000
_cell.length_c   1.000
_cell.angle_alpha   90.00
_cell.angle_beta   90.00
_cell.angle_gamma   90.00
#
_symmetry.space_group_name_H-M   'P 1'
#
loop_
_entity.id
_entity.type
_entity.pdbx_description
1 polymer ?
#
loop_
_entity_poly.entity_id
_entity_poly.type
_entity_poly.pdbx_seq_one_letter_code
_entity_poly.pdbx_strand_id
1 'polypeptide(L)'
;MNYSFFLFVQAHFIKDRRCNTARAVFALELECKWALSGTPLQNRVGELYSLIRFLQIFPYSYYFCKDCSCEILDTSMKKQCDCGHSSVRHFCWWNKYISTPIQYGSTSFEGKRAMTLLKEKVLKGIVLRRTKKGRAADLALPPKIVTLRRDSFDKNEMEFYEALYTQSVTQFDAYVDAGTL
;
A
#
# COMPACT_ATOMS: atom_id res chain seq x y z
N MET A 1 24.37 7.91 -15.97
CA MET A 1 24.87 6.55 -15.67
C MET A 1 23.73 5.59 -15.97
N ASN A 2 23.86 4.75 -17.01
CA ASN A 2 22.84 3.74 -17.31
C ASN A 2 23.08 2.55 -16.39
N TYR A 3 22.25 2.38 -15.37
CA TYR A 3 22.27 1.16 -14.57
C TYR A 3 21.35 0.15 -15.25
N SER A 4 21.92 -0.95 -15.76
CA SER A 4 21.14 -2.00 -16.42
C SER A 4 20.23 -2.77 -15.45
N PHE A 5 20.52 -2.73 -14.14
CA PHE A 5 19.79 -3.50 -13.14
C PHE A 5 19.79 -2.77 -11.79
N PHE A 6 18.62 -2.65 -11.17
CA PHE A 6 18.50 -2.12 -9.81
C PHE A 6 17.58 -2.98 -8.96
N LEU A 7 18.05 -3.29 -7.75
CA LEU A 7 17.38 -4.10 -6.76
C LEU A 7 17.00 -3.23 -5.55
N PHE A 8 15.72 -2.96 -5.37
CA PHE A 8 15.27 -2.24 -4.18
C PHE A 8 14.96 -3.22 -3.05
N VAL A 9 15.86 -3.29 -2.07
CA VAL A 9 15.71 -4.09 -0.85
C VAL A 9 14.84 -3.32 0.14
N GLN A 10 13.89 -4.00 0.79
CA GLN A 10 12.89 -3.40 1.69
C GLN A 10 11.97 -2.39 0.98
N ALA A 11 11.38 -2.81 -0.14
CA ALA A 11 10.48 -1.98 -0.95
C ALA A 11 9.24 -1.41 -0.24
N HIS A 12 8.99 -1.80 1.01
CA HIS A 12 8.00 -1.16 1.85
C HIS A 12 8.36 0.29 2.23
N PHE A 13 9.62 0.73 2.10
CA PHE A 13 10.03 2.13 2.35
C PHE A 13 9.47 3.13 1.31
N ILE A 14 9.17 2.69 0.08
CA ILE A 14 8.60 3.53 -0.98
C ILE A 14 7.07 3.44 -1.04
N LYS A 15 6.41 2.92 0.00
CA LYS A 15 4.95 2.66 -0.02
C LYS A 15 4.10 3.92 -0.22
N ASP A 16 4.59 5.09 0.18
CA ASP A 16 3.92 6.37 -0.07
C ASP A 16 4.52 7.09 -1.28
N ARG A 17 3.78 7.14 -2.39
CA ARG A 17 4.16 7.88 -3.60
C ARG A 17 4.46 9.37 -3.38
N ARG A 18 3.98 9.96 -2.28
CA ARG A 18 4.16 11.39 -1.96
C ARG A 18 5.49 11.68 -1.28
N CYS A 19 6.17 10.68 -0.72
CA CYS A 19 7.44 10.91 -0.06
C CYS A 19 8.54 11.19 -1.11
N ASN A 20 9.52 12.03 -0.72
CA ASN A 20 10.61 12.42 -1.62
C ASN A 20 11.45 11.21 -2.05
N THR A 21 11.63 10.23 -1.15
CA THR A 21 12.33 8.97 -1.46
C THR A 21 11.64 8.20 -2.58
N ALA A 22 10.30 8.05 -2.52
CA ALA A 22 9.56 7.37 -3.56
C ALA A 22 9.65 8.12 -4.89
N ARG A 23 9.51 9.45 -4.89
CA ARG A 23 9.65 10.27 -6.10
C ARG A 23 11.04 10.15 -6.73
N ALA A 24 12.10 10.20 -5.91
CA ALA A 24 13.47 10.03 -6.37
C ALA A 24 13.68 8.64 -7.00
N VAL A 25 13.16 7.59 -6.36
CA VAL A 25 13.24 6.22 -6.86
C VAL A 25 12.42 6.02 -8.14
N PHE A 26 11.26 6.68 -8.27
CA PHE A 26 10.43 6.60 -9.47
C PHE A 26 11.04 7.32 -10.69
N ALA A 27 11.87 8.33 -10.45
CA ALA A 27 12.59 9.09 -11.47
C ALA A 27 13.82 8.35 -12.03
N LEU A 28 14.22 7.22 -11.43
CA LEU A 28 15.33 6.41 -11.95
C LEU A 28 14.93 5.72 -13.27
N GLU A 29 15.66 6.04 -14.33
CA GLU A 29 15.61 5.38 -15.63
C GLU A 29 16.52 4.14 -15.60
N LEU A 30 15.91 2.97 -15.66
CA LEU A 30 16.58 1.67 -15.50
C LEU A 30 15.92 0.68 -16.46
N GLU A 31 16.72 -0.16 -17.10
CA GLU A 31 16.24 -1.19 -18.03
C GLU A 31 15.51 -2.32 -17.29
N CYS A 32 16.08 -2.78 -16.17
CA CYS A 32 15.50 -3.81 -15.32
C CYS A 32 15.33 -3.33 -13.87
N LYS A 33 14.12 -3.47 -13.34
CA LYS A 33 13.76 -3.07 -11.97
C LYS A 33 13.26 -4.27 -11.18
N TRP A 34 13.88 -4.55 -10.04
CA TRP A 34 13.45 -5.60 -9.12
C TRP A 34 13.18 -5.01 -7.74
N ALA A 35 12.10 -5.45 -7.10
CA ALA A 35 11.74 -5.05 -5.75
C ALA A 35 11.67 -6.28 -4.84
N LEU A 36 12.44 -6.27 -3.75
CA LEU A 36 12.42 -7.32 -2.73
C LEU A 36 11.76 -6.79 -1.46
N SER A 37 10.69 -7.45 -1.03
CA SER A 37 10.04 -7.19 0.25
C SER A 37 9.44 -8.47 0.81
N GLY A 38 9.70 -8.75 2.10
CA GLY A 38 9.05 -9.85 2.81
C GLY A 38 7.58 -9.60 3.12
N THR A 39 7.16 -8.33 3.13
CA THR A 39 5.81 -7.87 3.48
C THR A 39 5.39 -6.71 2.57
N PRO A 40 5.16 -6.96 1.26
CA PRO A 40 4.86 -5.90 0.30
C PRO A 40 3.52 -5.19 0.56
N LEU A 41 2.59 -5.86 1.25
CA LEU A 41 1.31 -5.31 1.68
C LEU A 41 1.32 -5.29 3.21
N GLN A 42 1.23 -4.11 3.83
CA GLN A 42 1.12 -3.98 5.28
C GLN A 42 -0.31 -3.59 5.67
N ASN A 43 -0.82 -2.51 5.10
CA ASN A 43 -2.05 -1.87 5.59
C ASN A 43 -3.11 -1.70 4.51
N ARG A 44 -2.73 -1.27 3.30
CA ARG A 44 -3.68 -0.82 2.27
C ARG A 44 -3.24 -1.26 0.89
N VAL A 45 -4.20 -1.58 0.01
CA VAL A 45 -3.92 -1.93 -1.40
C VAL A 45 -3.22 -0.79 -2.15
N GLY A 46 -3.41 0.46 -1.71
CA GLY A 46 -2.66 1.60 -2.24
C GLY A 46 -1.14 1.49 -2.07
N GLU A 47 -0.63 0.75 -1.09
CA GLU A 47 0.82 0.53 -0.91
C GLU A 47 1.42 -0.29 -2.06
N LEU A 48 0.63 -1.18 -2.68
CA LEU A 48 1.06 -1.94 -3.85
C LEU A 48 1.24 -1.05 -5.09
N TYR A 49 0.45 0.02 -5.22
CA TYR A 49 0.57 0.93 -6.36
C TYR A 49 1.99 1.50 -6.45
N SER A 50 2.60 1.85 -5.33
CA SER A 50 3.95 2.42 -5.32
C SER A 50 5.00 1.44 -5.88
N LEU A 51 4.85 0.14 -5.60
CA LEU A 51 5.70 -0.89 -6.20
C LEU A 51 5.43 -1.05 -7.70
N ILE A 52 4.16 -1.06 -8.09
CA ILE A 52 3.75 -1.16 -9.50
C ILE A 52 4.24 0.06 -10.31
N ARG A 53 4.17 1.25 -9.72
CA ARG A 53 4.66 2.52 -10.29
C ARG A 53 6.17 2.51 -10.43
N PHE A 54 6.91 2.03 -9.42
CA PHE A 54 8.35 1.86 -9.49
C PHE A 54 8.75 0.93 -10.64
N LEU A 55 8.09 -0.23 -10.74
CA LEU A 55 8.31 -1.22 -11.79
C LEU A 55 7.78 -0.78 -13.17
N GLN A 56 7.07 0.36 -13.27
CA GLN A 56 6.50 0.93 -14.50
C GLN A 56 5.67 -0.06 -15.33
N ILE A 57 4.91 -0.92 -14.65
CA ILE A 57 4.20 -2.02 -15.31
C ILE A 57 2.99 -1.47 -16.06
N PHE A 58 2.95 -1.69 -17.37
CA PHE A 58 1.82 -1.31 -18.21
C PHE A 58 0.69 -2.36 -18.12
N PRO A 59 -0.60 -1.95 -18.09
CA PRO A 59 -1.12 -0.58 -18.00
C PRO A 59 -1.24 -0.07 -16.55
N TYR A 60 -0.89 -0.90 -15.56
CA TYR A 60 -1.28 -0.73 -14.16
C TYR A 60 -0.69 0.52 -13.47
N SER A 61 0.48 0.96 -13.90
CA SER A 61 1.18 2.13 -13.34
C SER A 61 0.73 3.47 -13.93
N TYR A 62 0.02 3.44 -15.07
CA TYR A 62 -0.23 4.61 -15.91
C TYR A 62 -1.53 5.35 -15.56
N TYR A 63 -1.56 6.62 -15.94
CA TYR A 63 -2.75 7.44 -16.07
C TYR A 63 -3.16 7.49 -17.54
N PHE A 64 -4.45 7.41 -17.78
CA PHE A 64 -5.03 7.45 -19.12
C PHE A 64 -5.95 8.65 -19.27
N CYS A 65 -5.89 9.31 -20.42
CA CYS A 65 -6.85 10.34 -20.78
C CYS A 65 -8.20 9.72 -21.18
N LYS A 66 -9.30 10.37 -20.82
CA LYS A 66 -10.65 9.96 -21.25
C LYS A 66 -10.95 10.37 -22.70
N ASP A 67 -10.31 11.42 -23.18
CA ASP A 67 -10.64 12.09 -24.44
C ASP A 67 -9.67 11.71 -25.59
N CYS A 68 -8.53 11.07 -25.29
CA CYS A 68 -7.53 10.64 -26.30
C CYS A 68 -6.70 9.44 -25.82
N SER A 69 -5.81 8.92 -26.67
CA SER A 69 -4.91 7.79 -26.38
C SER A 69 -3.68 8.18 -25.52
N CYS A 70 -3.75 9.27 -24.75
CA CYS A 70 -2.64 9.71 -23.93
C CYS A 70 -2.45 8.81 -22.70
N GLU A 71 -1.21 8.36 -22.51
CA GLU A 71 -0.74 7.56 -21.39
C GLU A 71 0.48 8.24 -20.73
N ILE A 72 0.39 8.50 -19.44
CA ILE A 72 1.46 9.16 -18.68
C ILE A 72 1.70 8.42 -17.36
N LEU A 73 2.94 8.38 -16.91
CA LEU A 73 3.28 7.76 -15.63
C LEU A 73 2.98 8.66 -14.43
N ASP A 74 3.15 9.96 -14.60
CA ASP A 74 2.88 10.95 -13.56
C ASP A 74 2.00 12.07 -14.12
N THR A 75 0.90 12.35 -13.43
CA THR A 75 0.19 13.61 -13.65
C THR A 75 1.08 14.72 -13.13
N SER A 76 1.69 15.49 -14.03
CA SER A 76 2.37 16.72 -13.61
C SER A 76 1.37 17.60 -12.85
N MET A 77 1.85 18.39 -11.89
CA MET A 77 1.00 19.39 -11.21
C MET A 77 0.54 20.52 -12.16
N LYS A 78 0.82 20.41 -13.46
CA LYS A 78 0.29 21.30 -14.48
C LYS A 78 -1.22 21.13 -14.56
N LYS A 79 -1.92 22.21 -14.91
CA LYS A 79 -3.36 22.20 -15.17
C LYS A 79 -3.74 21.42 -16.43
N GLN A 80 -2.78 21.28 -17.36
CA GLN A 80 -2.93 20.67 -18.67
C GLN A 80 -1.85 19.61 -18.88
N CYS A 81 -2.25 18.47 -19.43
CA CYS A 81 -1.35 17.43 -19.86
C CYS A 81 -0.75 17.76 -21.22
N ASP A 82 0.38 17.13 -21.57
CA ASP A 82 1.05 17.35 -22.85
C ASP A 82 0.20 16.93 -24.07
N CYS A 83 -0.89 16.19 -23.85
CA CYS A 83 -1.91 15.89 -24.87
C CYS A 83 -2.92 17.03 -25.12
N GLY A 84 -2.79 18.16 -24.42
CA GLY A 84 -3.69 19.32 -24.53
C GLY A 84 -4.96 19.25 -23.68
N HIS A 85 -5.30 18.10 -23.10
CA HIS A 85 -6.46 17.98 -22.20
C HIS A 85 -6.12 18.36 -20.76
N SER A 86 -7.13 18.79 -20.01
CA SER A 86 -6.96 19.10 -18.59
C SER A 86 -6.55 17.86 -17.78
N SER A 87 -5.73 18.03 -16.74
CA SER A 87 -5.27 16.95 -15.86
C SER A 87 -6.43 16.19 -15.20
N VAL A 88 -7.60 16.81 -15.01
CA VAL A 88 -8.81 16.14 -14.48
C VAL A 88 -9.44 15.13 -15.45
N ARG A 89 -9.11 15.22 -16.74
CA ARG A 89 -9.51 14.24 -17.77
C ARG A 89 -8.66 12.98 -17.72
N HIS A 90 -7.59 12.97 -16.94
CA HIS A 90 -6.72 11.82 -16.76
C HIS A 90 -7.11 11.06 -15.49
N PHE A 91 -7.21 9.74 -15.61
CA PHE A 91 -7.50 8.88 -14.47
C PHE A 91 -6.38 7.87 -14.27
N CYS A 92 -6.02 7.61 -13.02
CA CYS A 92 -5.10 6.53 -12.67
C CYS A 92 -5.80 5.19 -12.87
N TRP A 93 -5.24 4.30 -13.70
CA TRP A 93 -5.79 2.97 -13.93
C TRP A 93 -5.96 2.20 -12.63
N TRP A 94 -4.91 2.21 -11.79
CA TRP A 94 -4.92 1.53 -10.51
C TRP A 94 -6.02 2.01 -9.58
N ASN A 95 -6.22 3.32 -9.47
CA ASN A 95 -7.27 3.84 -8.60
C ASN A 95 -8.65 3.43 -9.10
N LYS A 96 -8.90 3.55 -10.42
CA LYS A 96 -10.20 3.23 -11.03
C LYS A 96 -10.58 1.76 -10.88
N TYR A 97 -9.64 0.84 -11.11
CA TYR A 97 -9.95 -0.59 -11.22
C TYR A 97 -9.57 -1.42 -9.99
N ILE A 98 -8.69 -0.91 -9.12
CA ILE A 98 -8.15 -1.66 -7.97
C ILE A 98 -8.42 -0.92 -6.66
N SER A 99 -7.77 0.22 -6.40
CA SER A 99 -7.83 0.86 -5.06
C SER A 99 -9.25 1.27 -4.68
N THR A 100 -9.95 2.02 -5.53
CA THR A 100 -11.27 2.56 -5.21
C THR A 100 -12.31 1.45 -5.00
N PRO A 101 -12.46 0.47 -5.92
CA PRO A 101 -13.41 -0.63 -5.70
C PRO A 101 -13.12 -1.46 -4.45
N ILE A 102 -11.84 -1.68 -4.09
CA ILE A 102 -11.49 -2.46 -2.90
C ILE A 102 -11.70 -1.66 -1.62
N GLN A 103 -11.37 -0.36 -1.62
CA GLN A 103 -11.45 0.49 -0.44
C GLN A 103 -12.90 0.77 -0.02
N TYR A 104 -13.81 0.98 -0.97
CA TYR A 104 -15.20 1.35 -0.68
C TYR A 104 -16.17 0.15 -0.61
N GLY A 105 -15.73 -1.06 -0.96
CA GLY A 105 -16.63 -2.21 -0.93
C GLY A 105 -15.95 -3.54 -1.19
N SER A 106 -15.04 -3.97 -0.32
CA SER A 106 -14.38 -5.29 -0.45
C SER A 106 -15.36 -6.46 -0.55
N THR A 107 -16.55 -6.34 0.07
CA THR A 107 -17.63 -7.33 0.01
C THR A 107 -18.58 -7.15 -1.18
N SER A 108 -18.59 -5.97 -1.81
CA SER A 108 -19.41 -5.65 -2.98
C SER A 108 -18.98 -6.44 -4.21
N PHE A 109 -19.86 -6.52 -5.21
CA PHE A 109 -19.53 -7.14 -6.49
C PHE A 109 -18.30 -6.50 -7.15
N GLU A 110 -18.20 -5.17 -7.10
CA GLU A 110 -17.09 -4.42 -7.68
C GLU A 110 -15.76 -4.68 -6.95
N GLY A 111 -15.78 -4.70 -5.61
CA GLY A 111 -14.58 -4.99 -4.82
C GLY A 111 -14.10 -6.43 -4.97
N LYS A 112 -15.01 -7.42 -5.04
CA LYS A 112 -14.66 -8.82 -5.37
C LYS A 112 -14.05 -8.93 -6.76
N ARG A 113 -14.64 -8.27 -7.76
CA ARG A 113 -14.11 -8.24 -9.13
C ARG A 113 -12.71 -7.59 -9.19
N ALA A 114 -12.51 -6.49 -8.47
CA ALA A 114 -11.21 -5.83 -8.37
C ALA A 114 -10.17 -6.70 -7.65
N MET A 115 -10.56 -7.45 -6.61
CA MET A 115 -9.68 -8.39 -5.92
C MET A 115 -9.28 -9.56 -6.83
N THR A 116 -10.21 -10.11 -7.61
CA THR A 116 -9.92 -11.14 -8.62
C THR A 116 -8.97 -10.60 -9.70
N LEU A 117 -9.22 -9.38 -10.20
CA LEU A 117 -8.33 -8.71 -11.15
C LEU A 117 -6.91 -8.53 -10.58
N LEU A 118 -6.81 -8.03 -9.34
CA LEU A 118 -5.56 -7.86 -8.63
C LEU A 118 -4.81 -9.19 -8.50
N LYS A 119 -5.48 -10.24 -8.03
CA LYS A 119 -4.84 -11.54 -7.77
C LYS A 119 -4.46 -12.27 -9.06
N GLU A 120 -5.40 -12.42 -9.98
CA GLU A 120 -5.27 -13.35 -11.11
C GLU A 120 -4.62 -12.72 -12.35
N LYS A 121 -4.66 -11.39 -12.50
CA LYS A 121 -4.08 -10.67 -13.65
C LYS A 121 -2.85 -9.85 -13.29
N VAL A 122 -2.93 -9.08 -12.20
CA VAL A 122 -1.82 -8.19 -11.81
C VAL A 122 -0.74 -9.00 -11.07
N LEU A 123 -1.02 -9.51 -9.88
CA LEU A 123 0.01 -10.08 -9.01
C LEU A 123 0.59 -11.39 -9.55
N LYS A 124 -0.21 -12.22 -10.24
CA LYS A 124 0.23 -13.51 -10.78
C LYS A 124 1.44 -13.41 -11.73
N GLY A 125 1.56 -12.32 -12.49
CA GLY A 125 2.69 -12.10 -13.42
C GLY A 125 3.86 -11.31 -12.84
N ILE A 126 3.66 -10.65 -11.70
CA ILE A 126 4.59 -9.64 -11.17
C ILE A 126 5.27 -10.11 -9.89
N VAL A 127 4.55 -10.87 -9.06
CA VAL A 127 4.99 -11.25 -7.72
C VAL A 127 5.32 -12.73 -7.66
N LEU A 128 6.58 -13.02 -7.36
CA LEU A 128 7.00 -14.33 -6.89
C LEU A 128 6.95 -14.36 -5.36
N ARG A 129 6.01 -15.13 -4.80
CA ARG A 129 5.88 -15.30 -3.34
C ARG A 129 5.86 -16.78 -2.97
N ARG A 130 6.80 -17.19 -2.13
CA ARG A 130 6.82 -18.49 -1.46
C ARG A 130 6.50 -18.30 0.03
N THR A 131 5.83 -19.27 0.64
CA THR A 131 5.56 -19.28 2.08
C THR A 131 6.41 -20.34 2.76
N LYS A 132 6.79 -20.11 4.02
CA LYS A 132 7.52 -21.11 4.82
C LYS A 132 6.74 -22.44 4.91
N LYS A 133 5.40 -22.37 5.03
CA LYS A 133 4.52 -23.54 4.99
C LYS A 133 4.65 -24.35 3.68
N GLY A 134 4.71 -23.67 2.54
CA GLY A 134 4.86 -24.34 1.24
C GLY A 134 6.27 -24.86 0.94
N ARG A 135 7.26 -24.57 1.80
CA ARG A 135 8.66 -24.97 1.67
C ARG A 135 9.16 -25.69 2.92
N ALA A 136 8.26 -26.29 3.69
CA ALA A 136 8.59 -26.95 4.96
C ALA A 136 9.61 -28.08 4.78
N ALA A 137 9.51 -28.85 3.67
CA ALA A 137 10.45 -29.91 3.33
C ALA A 137 11.88 -29.40 3.09
N ASP A 138 12.01 -28.23 2.45
CA ASP A 138 13.31 -27.63 2.11
C ASP A 138 13.95 -26.93 3.33
N LEU A 139 13.14 -26.48 4.30
CA LEU A 139 13.56 -25.49 5.30
C LEU A 139 13.75 -26.02 6.73
N ALA A 140 13.43 -27.30 7.02
CA ALA A 140 13.63 -27.96 8.32
C ALA A 140 13.43 -27.04 9.55
N LEU A 141 12.33 -26.26 9.56
CA LEU A 141 12.15 -25.18 10.53
C LEU A 141 11.70 -25.72 11.88
N PRO A 142 12.26 -25.22 13.00
CA PRO A 142 11.73 -25.53 14.32
C PRO A 142 10.30 -24.98 14.49
N PRO A 143 9.50 -25.54 15.42
CA PRO A 143 8.17 -25.03 15.69
C PRO A 143 8.22 -23.59 16.20
N LYS A 144 7.20 -22.79 15.85
CA LYS A 144 7.01 -21.44 16.40
C LYS A 144 6.36 -21.55 17.77
N ILE A 145 7.09 -21.21 18.83
CA ILE A 145 6.55 -21.11 20.19
C ILE A 145 6.19 -19.65 20.45
N VAL A 146 4.95 -19.38 20.86
CA VAL A 146 4.48 -18.04 21.24
C VAL A 146 4.09 -18.08 22.70
N THR A 147 4.79 -17.32 23.53
CA THR A 147 4.49 -17.17 24.96
C THR A 147 3.92 -15.78 25.22
N LEU A 148 2.81 -15.72 25.96
CA LEU A 148 2.27 -14.47 26.46
C LEU A 148 2.77 -14.28 27.90
N ARG A 149 3.65 -13.30 28.10
CA ARG A 149 4.07 -12.86 29.42
C ARG A 149 3.17 -11.69 29.82
N ARG A 150 2.50 -11.82 30.96
CA ARG A 150 1.74 -10.72 31.58
C ARG A 150 2.64 -10.09 32.62
N ASP A 151 2.89 -8.80 32.48
CA ASP A 151 3.63 -7.99 33.42
C ASP A 151 2.66 -7.08 34.17
N SER A 152 2.87 -6.93 35.47
CA SER A 152 2.17 -5.94 36.28
C SER A 152 2.87 -4.60 36.14
N PHE A 153 2.10 -3.52 36.06
CA PHE A 153 2.64 -2.17 36.21
C PHE A 153 3.31 -2.00 37.58
N ASP A 154 4.38 -1.23 37.64
CA ASP A 154 4.87 -0.72 38.92
C ASP A 154 3.89 0.33 39.50
N LYS A 155 4.15 0.81 40.72
CA LYS A 155 3.26 1.77 41.38
C LYS A 155 3.09 3.06 40.58
N ASN A 156 4.16 3.61 40.03
CA ASN A 156 4.13 4.88 39.29
C ASN A 156 3.44 4.70 37.94
N GLU A 157 3.69 3.58 37.26
CA GLU A 157 3.01 3.20 36.02
C GLU A 157 1.52 2.96 36.25
N MET A 158 1.13 2.33 37.37
CA MET A 158 -0.27 2.11 37.72
C MET A 158 -0.98 3.41 38.05
N GLU A 159 -0.37 4.30 38.84
CA GLU A 159 -0.94 5.62 39.15
C GLU A 159 -1.12 6.46 37.86
N PHE A 160 -0.14 6.42 36.95
CA PHE A 160 -0.25 7.08 35.64
C PHE A 160 -1.36 6.46 34.78
N TYR A 161 -1.45 5.12 34.73
CA TYR A 161 -2.49 4.41 34.02
C TYR A 161 -3.88 4.75 34.56
N GLU A 162 -4.06 4.74 35.88
CA GLU A 162 -5.32 5.06 36.55
C GLU A 162 -5.76 6.51 36.28
N ALA A 163 -4.82 7.46 36.28
CA ALA A 163 -5.11 8.85 35.92
C ALA A 163 -5.60 8.99 34.47
N LEU A 164 -4.91 8.35 33.51
CA LEU A 164 -5.32 8.33 32.10
C LEU A 164 -6.67 7.62 31.90
N TYR A 165 -6.88 6.50 32.59
CA TYR A 165 -8.12 5.74 32.54
C TYR A 165 -9.29 6.59 33.04
N THR A 166 -9.14 7.22 34.21
CA THR A 166 -10.16 8.09 34.81
C THR A 166 -10.51 9.27 33.90
N GLN A 167 -9.50 9.93 33.33
CA GLN A 167 -9.71 11.02 32.37
C GLN A 167 -10.48 10.55 31.13
N SER A 168 -10.11 9.38 30.60
CA SER A 168 -10.74 8.81 29.40
C SER A 168 -12.20 8.42 29.65
N VAL A 169 -12.49 7.80 30.80
CA VAL A 169 -13.86 7.47 31.23
C VAL A 169 -14.69 8.74 31.39
N THR A 170 -14.17 9.74 32.12
CA THR A 170 -14.86 11.02 32.32
C THR A 170 -15.19 11.72 30.99
N GLN A 171 -14.24 11.72 30.05
CA GLN A 171 -14.47 12.30 28.72
C GLN A 171 -15.50 11.49 27.92
N PHE A 172 -15.46 10.17 28.00
CA PHE A 172 -16.43 9.29 27.33
C PHE A 172 -17.85 9.50 27.90
N ASP A 173 -17.99 9.52 29.22
CA ASP A 173 -19.27 9.76 29.90
C ASP A 173 -19.84 11.14 29.55
N ALA A 174 -19.00 12.18 29.46
CA ALA A 174 -19.43 13.50 29.00
C ALA A 174 -19.98 13.48 27.56
N TYR A 175 -19.43 12.66 26.65
CA TYR A 175 -19.98 12.48 25.30
C TYR A 175 -21.27 11.68 25.29
N VAL A 176 -21.41 10.68 26.18
CA VAL A 176 -22.65 9.93 26.37
C VAL A 176 -23.76 10.89 26.85
N ASP A 177 -23.48 11.70 27.87
CA ASP A 177 -24.42 12.65 28.45
C ASP A 177 -24.81 13.77 27.46
N ALA A 178 -23.86 14.22 26.63
CA ALA A 178 -24.11 15.18 25.57
C ALA A 178 -24.84 14.58 24.34
N GLY A 179 -24.97 13.25 24.26
CA GLY A 179 -25.61 12.55 23.15
C GLY A 179 -24.81 12.58 21.84
N THR A 180 -23.49 12.65 21.89
CA THR A 180 -22.60 12.83 20.71
C THR A 180 -21.81 11.58 20.30
N LEU A 181 -22.28 10.39 20.67
CA LEU A 181 -21.71 9.10 20.25
C LEU A 181 -22.18 8.65 18.86
#